data_AF-A0A5J6PCX3-F1
#
_entry.id   AF-A0A5J6PCX3-F1
#
_cell.length_a   1.000
_cell.length_b   1.000
_cell.length_c   1.000
_cell.angle_alpha   90.00
_cell.angle_beta   90.00
_cell.angle_gamma   90.00
#
_symmetry.space_group_name_H-M   'P 1'
#
loop_
_entity.id
_entity.type
_entity.pdbx_description
1 polymer ?
#
loop_
_entity_poly.entity_id
_entity_poly.type
_entity_poly.pdbx_seq_one_letter_code
_entity_poly.pdbx_strand_id
1 'polypeptide(L)'
;MKKLLLTSLGLVMTLSAMSASAVGWRTCDGNKIKWGSNSVTMRASNVSFPSGSAFGNSLQTSINRVNDNPSNFNFSLVFGDTSIGRDNGQNETWFTSDPDVHGGAPARALTWYHCYWAFGWHYGIDEVDVVFNTAESYTTSMSKTNLWAFGGMFRPFETTAVHEFSHAMGLLHENRWYSIMGQDWTHIHANGDTARSYLGEDGAEGSVILYGAQAGAMEDLSLTNFKYLGKDGEYSTHQPTQMFTSGGSVLSWFNDAGERRYRVNKGQSVQLELTGENNGKTSQTVKIAYYVSTNNLISTADRLIGTGTVTLSRNQPATFKSNLVIPADLTSGTNYWVGAIVDYDNALTETVSTNNASYLPIRVN
;
A
#
# COMPACT_ATOMS: atom_id res chain seq x y z
N MET A 1 58.08 31.39 -3.52
CA MET A 1 57.51 30.69 -4.69
C MET A 1 57.46 29.21 -4.33
N LYS A 2 56.36 28.46 -4.26
CA LYS A 2 54.93 28.60 -4.58
C LYS A 2 54.18 27.79 -3.50
N LYS A 3 53.04 28.28 -3.00
CA LYS A 3 52.08 27.51 -2.20
C LYS A 3 51.47 26.43 -3.10
N LEU A 4 51.57 25.15 -2.73
CA LEU A 4 50.79 24.08 -3.36
C LEU A 4 49.38 24.12 -2.75
N LEU A 5 48.41 24.61 -3.52
CA LEU A 5 47.00 24.38 -3.23
C LEU A 5 46.71 22.91 -3.51
N LEU A 6 46.31 22.14 -2.49
CA LEU A 6 45.54 20.92 -2.71
C LEU A 6 44.13 21.33 -3.13
N THR A 7 43.84 21.27 -4.43
CA THR A 7 42.47 21.23 -4.93
C THR A 7 41.92 19.82 -4.72
N SER A 8 41.06 19.67 -3.72
CA SER A 8 40.20 18.49 -3.54
C SER A 8 39.28 18.36 -4.75
N LEU A 9 39.59 17.41 -5.63
CA LEU A 9 38.72 17.05 -6.74
C LEU A 9 37.51 16.33 -6.15
N GLY A 10 36.38 17.03 -6.05
CA GLY A 10 35.10 16.44 -5.68
C GLY A 10 34.72 15.41 -6.72
N LEU A 11 34.74 14.13 -6.35
CA LEU A 11 34.21 13.05 -7.15
C LEU A 11 32.70 13.22 -7.22
N VAL A 12 32.20 13.87 -8.27
CA VAL A 12 30.79 13.84 -8.62
C VAL A 12 30.51 12.42 -9.10
N MET A 13 30.04 11.58 -8.18
CA MET A 13 29.50 10.28 -8.50
C MET A 13 28.16 10.54 -9.20
N THR A 14 28.17 10.56 -10.53
CA THR A 14 26.95 10.55 -11.32
C THR A 14 26.29 9.20 -11.08
N LEU A 15 25.35 9.14 -10.14
CA LEU A 15 24.37 8.05 -10.12
C LEU A 15 23.61 8.15 -11.43
N SER A 16 23.84 7.18 -12.30
CA SER A 16 22.93 6.87 -13.40
C SER A 16 21.55 6.70 -12.78
N ALA A 17 20.61 7.60 -13.10
CA ALA A 17 19.21 7.41 -12.74
C ALA A 17 18.74 6.11 -13.40
N MET A 18 18.64 5.04 -12.61
CA MET A 18 17.83 3.90 -13.02
C MET A 18 16.41 4.41 -13.07
N SER A 19 15.78 4.38 -14.24
CA SER A 19 14.37 4.72 -14.38
C SER A 19 13.56 3.81 -13.47
N ALA A 20 13.13 4.31 -12.32
CA ALA A 20 12.18 3.65 -11.44
C ALA A 20 10.84 3.64 -12.20
N SER A 21 10.52 2.51 -12.83
CA SER A 21 9.20 2.30 -13.42
C SER A 21 8.25 1.93 -12.30
N ALA A 22 7.04 2.46 -12.35
CA ALA A 22 5.89 1.95 -11.61
C ALA A 22 5.67 0.46 -11.90
N VAL A 23 4.70 -0.13 -11.20
CA VAL A 23 4.16 -1.46 -11.45
C VAL A 23 4.05 -1.75 -12.95
N GLY A 24 4.43 -2.96 -13.35
CA GLY A 24 4.41 -3.37 -14.75
C GLY A 24 2.99 -3.46 -15.34
N TRP A 25 2.91 -3.48 -16.66
CA TRP A 25 1.68 -3.77 -17.42
C TRP A 25 2.03 -4.58 -18.67
N ARG A 26 1.03 -5.24 -19.26
CA ARG A 26 1.22 -5.99 -20.51
C ARG A 26 1.37 -5.04 -21.69
N THR A 27 2.15 -5.42 -22.70
CA THR A 27 2.27 -4.65 -23.95
C THR A 27 2.11 -5.53 -25.19
N CYS A 28 1.63 -4.92 -26.28
CA CYS A 28 1.51 -5.47 -27.62
C CYS A 28 2.31 -4.59 -28.59
N ASP A 29 3.52 -5.02 -28.97
CA ASP A 29 4.46 -4.20 -29.77
C ASP A 29 4.68 -2.79 -29.20
N GLY A 30 4.91 -2.71 -27.88
CA GLY A 30 5.07 -1.45 -27.16
C GLY A 30 3.78 -0.70 -26.82
N ASN A 31 2.63 -1.11 -27.38
CA ASN A 31 1.33 -0.55 -27.01
C ASN A 31 0.85 -1.14 -25.69
N LYS A 32 0.34 -0.32 -24.76
CA LYS A 32 -0.14 -0.79 -23.46
C LYS A 32 -1.44 -1.56 -23.63
N ILE A 33 -1.49 -2.81 -23.16
CA ILE A 33 -2.73 -3.59 -23.08
C ILE A 33 -3.48 -3.12 -21.84
N LYS A 34 -4.67 -2.55 -22.06
CA LYS A 34 -5.54 -1.97 -21.04
C LYS A 34 -6.99 -1.99 -21.55
N TRP A 35 -7.93 -1.60 -20.70
CA TRP A 35 -9.30 -1.36 -21.13
C TRP A 35 -9.39 -0.22 -22.14
N GLY A 36 -10.25 -0.39 -23.15
CA GLY A 36 -10.59 0.67 -24.10
C GLY A 36 -11.44 1.79 -23.48
N SER A 37 -12.19 1.48 -22.41
CA SER A 37 -12.93 2.44 -21.59
C SER A 37 -12.20 2.75 -20.28
N ASN A 38 -12.57 3.88 -19.66
CA ASN A 38 -12.14 4.23 -18.31
C ASN A 38 -13.14 3.78 -17.23
N SER A 39 -14.08 2.91 -17.60
CA SER A 39 -15.06 2.37 -16.68
C SER A 39 -15.42 0.95 -17.08
N VAL A 40 -15.40 0.06 -16.09
CA VAL A 40 -15.69 -1.38 -16.26
C VAL A 40 -16.64 -1.82 -15.15
N THR A 41 -17.57 -2.73 -15.46
CA THR A 41 -18.47 -3.31 -14.47
C THR A 41 -18.00 -4.71 -14.10
N MET A 42 -17.76 -4.91 -12.80
CA MET A 42 -17.57 -6.21 -12.17
C MET A 42 -18.92 -6.74 -11.68
N ARG A 43 -19.17 -8.04 -11.88
CA ARG A 43 -20.41 -8.72 -11.51
C ARG A 43 -20.15 -9.75 -10.44
N ALA A 44 -20.70 -9.50 -9.25
CA ALA A 44 -20.53 -10.38 -8.11
C ALA A 44 -21.54 -11.53 -8.14
N SER A 45 -21.03 -12.75 -8.07
CA SER A 45 -21.83 -13.97 -7.95
C SER A 45 -22.82 -13.86 -6.79
N ASN A 46 -24.10 -14.14 -7.07
CA ASN A 46 -25.17 -14.16 -6.06
C ASN A 46 -24.93 -15.23 -4.98
N VAL A 47 -24.15 -16.27 -5.30
CA VAL A 47 -23.83 -17.36 -4.36
C VAL A 47 -22.66 -16.98 -3.47
N SER A 48 -21.58 -16.44 -4.07
CA SER A 48 -20.35 -16.10 -3.34
C SER A 48 -20.46 -14.80 -2.56
N PHE A 49 -21.18 -13.83 -3.12
CA PHE A 49 -21.35 -12.48 -2.57
C PHE A 49 -22.82 -12.07 -2.58
N PRO A 50 -23.71 -12.74 -1.80
CA PRO A 50 -25.09 -12.28 -1.64
C PRO A 50 -25.11 -10.81 -1.19
N SER A 51 -26.00 -10.00 -1.75
CA SER A 51 -26.10 -8.57 -1.41
C SER A 51 -26.27 -8.36 0.10
N GLY A 52 -25.43 -7.51 0.69
CA GLY A 52 -25.42 -7.22 2.13
C GLY A 52 -24.68 -8.25 3.00
N SER A 53 -24.15 -9.34 2.43
CA SER A 53 -23.27 -10.27 3.14
C SER A 53 -21.97 -9.60 3.57
N ALA A 54 -21.29 -10.14 4.58
CA ALA A 54 -20.02 -9.59 5.05
C ALA A 54 -18.97 -9.53 3.93
N PHE A 55 -18.82 -10.61 3.15
CA PHE A 55 -17.93 -10.64 2.01
C PHE A 55 -18.38 -9.72 0.88
N GLY A 56 -19.70 -9.61 0.61
CA GLY A 56 -20.21 -8.64 -0.37
C GLY A 56 -19.90 -7.20 0.01
N ASN A 57 -20.03 -6.84 1.28
CA ASN A 57 -19.68 -5.50 1.77
C ASN A 57 -18.17 -5.25 1.70
N SER A 58 -17.32 -6.21 2.08
CA SER A 58 -15.86 -6.09 1.92
C SER A 58 -15.44 -6.04 0.46
N LEU A 59 -16.13 -6.74 -0.44
CA LEU A 59 -15.90 -6.65 -1.89
C LEU A 59 -16.21 -5.25 -2.41
N GLN A 60 -17.35 -4.67 -2.02
CA GLN A 60 -17.69 -3.29 -2.36
C GLN A 60 -16.66 -2.30 -1.79
N THR A 61 -16.22 -2.49 -0.55
CA THR A 61 -15.13 -1.67 0.02
C THR A 61 -13.86 -1.79 -0.83
N SER A 62 -13.50 -3.00 -1.25
CA SER A 62 -12.29 -3.23 -2.06
C SER A 62 -12.36 -2.52 -3.41
N ILE A 63 -13.49 -2.60 -4.11
CA ILE A 63 -13.74 -1.83 -5.34
C ILE A 63 -13.59 -0.32 -5.09
N ASN A 64 -14.16 0.18 -3.98
CA ASN A 64 -14.01 1.59 -3.63
C ASN A 64 -12.54 1.97 -3.38
N ARG A 65 -11.73 1.08 -2.78
CA ARG A 65 -10.29 1.33 -2.55
C ARG A 65 -9.45 1.30 -3.79
N VAL A 66 -9.81 0.47 -4.76
CA VAL A 66 -9.16 0.48 -6.06
C VAL A 66 -9.51 1.76 -6.80
N ASN A 67 -10.76 2.24 -6.73
CA ASN A 67 -11.19 3.49 -7.35
C ASN A 67 -10.67 4.76 -6.65
N ASP A 68 -10.25 4.66 -5.39
CA ASP A 68 -9.69 5.74 -4.58
C ASP A 68 -8.23 6.03 -4.99
N ASN A 69 -8.04 6.41 -6.25
CA ASN A 69 -6.75 6.71 -6.85
C ASN A 69 -6.85 7.82 -7.93
N PRO A 70 -5.73 8.46 -8.33
CA PRO A 70 -5.74 9.65 -9.16
C PRO A 70 -5.95 9.37 -10.66
N SER A 71 -6.16 8.12 -11.07
CA SER A 71 -6.44 7.78 -12.48
C SER A 71 -7.89 8.08 -12.87
N ASN A 72 -8.17 8.13 -14.18
CA ASN A 72 -9.54 8.26 -14.70
C ASN A 72 -10.35 6.96 -14.63
N PHE A 73 -9.75 5.85 -14.19
CA PHE A 73 -10.37 4.54 -14.28
C PHE A 73 -11.21 4.22 -13.05
N ASN A 74 -12.40 3.67 -13.26
CA ASN A 74 -13.27 3.23 -12.17
C ASN A 74 -13.95 1.89 -12.48
N PHE A 75 -13.93 0.99 -11.51
CA PHE A 75 -14.85 -0.13 -11.49
C PHE A 75 -16.21 0.27 -10.93
N SER A 76 -17.26 -0.32 -11.49
CA SER A 76 -18.57 -0.43 -10.86
C SER A 76 -18.79 -1.88 -10.43
N LEU A 77 -19.61 -2.09 -9.39
CA LEU A 77 -19.94 -3.43 -8.89
C LEU A 77 -21.45 -3.66 -8.97
N VAL A 78 -21.86 -4.75 -9.60
CA VAL A 78 -23.24 -5.21 -9.65
C VAL A 78 -23.34 -6.55 -8.92
N PHE A 79 -24.28 -6.67 -7.99
CA PHE A 79 -24.53 -7.91 -7.26
C PHE A 79 -25.65 -8.72 -7.90
N GLY A 80 -25.72 -10.00 -7.54
CA GLY A 80 -26.83 -10.86 -7.88
C GLY A 80 -26.64 -11.62 -9.20
N ASP A 81 -25.40 -11.79 -9.66
CA ASP A 81 -25.15 -12.55 -10.88
C ASP A 81 -25.40 -14.04 -10.64
N THR A 82 -26.25 -14.64 -11.48
CA THR A 82 -26.64 -16.06 -11.39
C THR A 82 -26.00 -16.92 -12.47
N SER A 83 -25.24 -16.34 -13.40
CA SER A 83 -24.74 -17.03 -14.59
C SER A 83 -23.23 -16.86 -14.76
N ILE A 84 -22.48 -17.09 -13.68
CA ILE A 84 -21.02 -16.98 -13.72
C ILE A 84 -20.38 -18.02 -14.65
N GLY A 85 -19.33 -17.61 -15.37
CA GLY A 85 -18.55 -18.46 -16.25
C GLY A 85 -17.35 -17.72 -16.83
N ARG A 86 -16.24 -18.44 -16.99
CA ARG A 86 -15.02 -17.92 -17.61
C ARG A 86 -15.22 -17.63 -19.10
N ASP A 87 -14.62 -16.54 -19.58
CA ASP A 87 -14.54 -16.16 -21.00
C ASP A 87 -15.94 -16.05 -21.64
N ASN A 88 -16.87 -15.41 -20.93
CA ASN A 88 -18.30 -15.36 -21.30
C ASN A 88 -18.77 -13.96 -21.77
N GLY A 89 -17.84 -13.00 -21.89
CA GLY A 89 -18.08 -11.61 -22.23
C GLY A 89 -18.48 -10.72 -21.04
N GLN A 90 -18.33 -11.20 -19.80
CA GLN A 90 -18.62 -10.47 -18.58
C GLN A 90 -17.45 -10.54 -17.60
N ASN A 91 -17.21 -9.44 -16.89
CA ASN A 91 -16.20 -9.42 -15.83
C ASN A 91 -16.84 -9.83 -14.53
N GLU A 92 -16.51 -11.00 -14.01
CA GLU A 92 -17.22 -11.59 -12.88
C GLU A 92 -16.29 -11.78 -11.68
N THR A 93 -16.90 -11.92 -10.49
CA THR A 93 -16.14 -12.19 -9.26
C THR A 93 -16.86 -13.18 -8.37
N TRP A 94 -16.14 -14.24 -7.97
CA TRP A 94 -16.70 -15.33 -7.18
C TRP A 94 -15.65 -16.09 -6.35
N PHE A 95 -16.14 -16.89 -5.40
CA PHE A 95 -15.36 -17.87 -4.66
C PHE A 95 -15.42 -19.23 -5.36
N THR A 96 -14.27 -19.89 -5.51
CA THR A 96 -14.18 -21.22 -6.13
C THR A 96 -13.26 -22.15 -5.33
N SER A 97 -13.52 -23.45 -5.37
CA SER A 97 -12.61 -24.50 -4.89
C SER A 97 -11.89 -25.23 -6.03
N ASP A 98 -12.08 -24.77 -7.27
CA ASP A 98 -11.60 -25.46 -8.46
C ASP A 98 -10.13 -25.11 -8.75
N PRO A 99 -9.19 -26.04 -8.57
CA PRO A 99 -7.77 -25.79 -8.78
C PRO A 99 -7.43 -25.46 -10.24
N ASP A 100 -8.26 -25.86 -11.21
CA ASP A 100 -8.08 -25.51 -12.63
C ASP A 100 -8.43 -24.04 -12.92
N VAL A 101 -9.08 -23.37 -11.96
CA VAL A 101 -9.45 -21.95 -12.04
C VAL A 101 -8.43 -21.11 -11.26
N HIS A 102 -8.17 -21.43 -9.99
CA HIS A 102 -7.29 -20.62 -9.14
C HIS A 102 -5.81 -21.06 -9.15
N GLY A 103 -5.46 -22.22 -9.73
CA GLY A 103 -4.07 -22.66 -9.90
C GLY A 103 -3.29 -22.82 -8.59
N GLY A 104 -3.97 -23.07 -7.47
CA GLY A 104 -3.37 -23.13 -6.13
C GLY A 104 -3.05 -21.77 -5.50
N ALA A 105 -3.28 -20.65 -6.19
CA ALA A 105 -3.12 -19.31 -5.63
C ALA A 105 -4.28 -18.96 -4.68
N PRO A 106 -4.09 -18.02 -3.74
CA PRO A 106 -5.17 -17.57 -2.87
C PRO A 106 -6.29 -16.89 -3.65
N ALA A 107 -5.95 -16.08 -4.63
CA ALA A 107 -6.90 -15.49 -5.57
C ALA A 107 -6.21 -15.32 -6.93
N ARG A 108 -7.00 -15.02 -7.97
CA ARG A 108 -6.50 -14.74 -9.32
C ARG A 108 -7.42 -13.80 -10.08
N ALA A 109 -6.83 -12.88 -10.82
CA ALA A 109 -7.44 -12.25 -11.98
C ALA A 109 -7.15 -13.06 -13.26
N LEU A 110 -8.18 -13.67 -13.83
CA LEU A 110 -8.13 -14.37 -15.11
C LEU A 110 -8.39 -13.35 -16.22
N THR A 111 -7.36 -13.02 -16.99
CA THR A 111 -7.44 -11.97 -18.01
C THR A 111 -7.44 -12.55 -19.41
N TRP A 112 -8.47 -12.23 -20.18
CA TRP A 112 -8.51 -12.41 -21.62
C TRP A 112 -8.24 -11.07 -22.30
N TYR A 113 -7.35 -11.11 -23.28
CA TYR A 113 -6.89 -9.95 -24.01
C TYR A 113 -6.52 -10.36 -25.43
N HIS A 114 -6.58 -9.41 -26.35
CA HIS A 114 -6.10 -9.60 -27.71
C HIS A 114 -4.82 -8.80 -27.94
N CYS A 115 -3.98 -9.32 -28.83
CA CYS A 115 -2.81 -8.66 -29.37
C CYS A 115 -2.48 -9.28 -30.72
N TYR A 116 -2.80 -8.58 -31.80
CA TYR A 116 -2.48 -9.04 -33.15
C TYR A 116 -2.35 -7.88 -34.13
N TRP A 117 -1.62 -8.14 -35.22
CA TRP A 117 -1.49 -7.20 -36.32
C TRP A 117 -2.45 -7.58 -37.44
N ALA A 118 -3.32 -6.65 -37.83
CA ALA A 118 -4.18 -6.75 -39.00
C ALA A 118 -4.46 -5.34 -39.55
N PHE A 119 -3.63 -4.89 -40.51
CA PHE A 119 -3.65 -3.53 -41.05
C PHE A 119 -3.55 -2.42 -39.97
N GLY A 120 -2.85 -2.73 -38.88
CA GLY A 120 -2.83 -1.95 -37.65
C GLY A 120 -2.74 -2.89 -36.45
N TRP A 121 -2.23 -2.40 -35.32
CA TRP A 121 -2.21 -3.16 -34.08
C TRP A 121 -3.57 -3.10 -33.40
N HIS A 122 -4.14 -4.27 -33.13
CA HIS A 122 -5.35 -4.44 -32.31
C HIS A 122 -4.92 -5.05 -30.98
N TYR A 123 -5.19 -4.33 -29.90
CA TYR A 123 -4.79 -4.72 -28.55
C TYR A 123 -5.75 -4.15 -27.52
N GLY A 124 -5.96 -4.88 -26.44
CA GLY A 124 -6.82 -4.45 -25.36
C GLY A 124 -7.18 -5.60 -24.44
N ILE A 125 -7.69 -5.26 -23.25
CA ILE A 125 -8.33 -6.23 -22.37
C ILE A 125 -9.76 -6.45 -22.87
N ASP A 126 -10.16 -7.70 -22.98
CA ASP A 126 -11.49 -8.11 -23.42
C ASP A 126 -12.38 -8.49 -22.22
N GLU A 127 -11.81 -9.23 -21.27
CA GLU A 127 -12.50 -9.73 -20.08
C GLU A 127 -11.52 -9.96 -18.94
N VAL A 128 -11.95 -9.67 -17.70
CA VAL A 128 -11.25 -10.13 -16.49
C VAL A 128 -12.22 -10.68 -15.48
N ASP A 129 -11.99 -11.91 -15.06
CA ASP A 129 -12.65 -12.52 -13.92
C ASP A 129 -11.75 -12.50 -12.69
N VAL A 130 -12.30 -12.16 -11.52
CA VAL A 130 -11.57 -12.18 -10.25
C VAL A 130 -12.10 -13.30 -9.37
N VAL A 131 -11.27 -14.31 -9.15
CA VAL A 131 -11.64 -15.51 -8.39
C VAL A 131 -10.90 -15.60 -7.08
N PHE A 132 -11.59 -16.04 -6.03
CA PHE A 132 -11.03 -16.25 -4.71
C PHE A 132 -11.09 -17.72 -4.32
N ASN A 133 -9.98 -18.28 -3.83
CA ASN A 133 -9.90 -19.67 -3.42
C ASN A 133 -10.63 -19.88 -2.08
N THR A 134 -11.64 -20.73 -2.08
CA THR A 134 -12.42 -21.11 -0.87
C THR A 134 -11.59 -21.82 0.21
N ALA A 135 -10.44 -22.39 -0.13
CA ALA A 135 -9.55 -23.03 0.84
C ALA A 135 -8.76 -22.02 1.69
N GLU A 136 -8.70 -20.76 1.28
CA GLU A 136 -8.01 -19.72 2.02
C GLU A 136 -8.79 -19.28 3.25
N SER A 137 -8.08 -19.11 4.36
CA SER A 137 -8.65 -18.62 5.61
C SER A 137 -8.79 -17.10 5.59
N TYR A 138 -9.74 -16.61 4.80
CA TYR A 138 -10.06 -15.19 4.71
C TYR A 138 -10.81 -14.67 5.93
N THR A 139 -10.58 -13.39 6.25
CA THR A 139 -11.45 -12.61 7.12
C THR A 139 -11.89 -11.32 6.43
N THR A 140 -13.12 -10.90 6.70
CA THR A 140 -13.65 -9.57 6.35
C THR A 140 -13.39 -8.55 7.46
N SER A 141 -12.90 -8.98 8.63
CA SER A 141 -12.56 -8.08 9.72
C SER A 141 -11.19 -7.45 9.49
N MET A 142 -11.15 -6.13 9.45
CA MET A 142 -9.91 -5.36 9.40
C MET A 142 -9.36 -5.01 10.81
N SER A 143 -9.82 -5.67 11.86
CA SER A 143 -9.18 -5.56 13.18
C SER A 143 -7.80 -6.21 13.12
N LYS A 144 -6.76 -5.49 13.55
CA LYS A 144 -5.37 -5.96 13.44
C LYS A 144 -5.16 -7.33 14.06
N THR A 145 -5.79 -7.61 15.21
CA THR A 145 -5.65 -8.89 15.92
C THR A 145 -6.11 -10.10 15.10
N ASN A 146 -6.89 -9.90 14.04
CA ASN A 146 -7.31 -10.97 13.13
C ASN A 146 -6.35 -11.17 11.95
N LEU A 147 -5.52 -10.18 11.61
CA LEU A 147 -4.76 -10.15 10.36
C LEU A 147 -3.36 -10.75 10.52
N TRP A 148 -2.93 -11.56 9.56
CA TRP A 148 -1.57 -12.13 9.51
C TRP A 148 -0.45 -11.09 9.70
N ALA A 149 -0.61 -9.89 9.11
CA ALA A 149 0.36 -8.79 9.23
C ALA A 149 0.66 -8.37 10.67
N PHE A 150 -0.29 -8.58 11.58
CA PHE A 150 -0.18 -8.24 13.00
C PHE A 150 -0.31 -9.48 13.88
N GLY A 151 0.11 -10.65 13.39
CA GLY A 151 0.14 -11.90 14.14
C GLY A 151 -1.22 -12.58 14.36
N GLY A 152 -2.27 -12.12 13.70
CA GLY A 152 -3.57 -12.79 13.66
C GLY A 152 -3.56 -14.07 12.82
N MET A 153 -4.72 -14.72 12.71
CA MET A 153 -4.84 -16.05 12.07
C MET A 153 -5.33 -16.01 10.62
N PHE A 154 -5.77 -14.85 10.12
CA PHE A 154 -6.49 -14.78 8.85
C PHE A 154 -5.83 -13.85 7.83
N ARG A 155 -6.03 -14.20 6.56
CA ARG A 155 -5.72 -13.36 5.41
C ARG A 155 -6.77 -12.25 5.30
N PRO A 156 -6.39 -10.97 5.14
CA PRO A 156 -7.36 -9.93 4.87
C PRO A 156 -7.97 -10.15 3.48
N PHE A 157 -9.29 -10.33 3.41
CA PHE A 157 -9.97 -10.41 2.13
C PHE A 157 -9.80 -9.13 1.32
N GLU A 158 -9.88 -7.97 1.96
CA GLU A 158 -9.82 -6.68 1.27
C GLU A 158 -8.48 -6.43 0.57
N THR A 159 -7.33 -6.70 1.21
CA THR A 159 -6.03 -6.52 0.54
C THR A 159 -5.87 -7.46 -0.65
N THR A 160 -6.38 -8.70 -0.51
CA THR A 160 -6.37 -9.69 -1.59
C THR A 160 -7.24 -9.25 -2.75
N ALA A 161 -8.45 -8.77 -2.47
CA ALA A 161 -9.34 -8.26 -3.49
C ALA A 161 -8.74 -7.03 -4.20
N VAL A 162 -8.17 -6.07 -3.46
CA VAL A 162 -7.50 -4.91 -4.07
C VAL A 162 -6.34 -5.34 -4.97
N HIS A 163 -5.55 -6.35 -4.60
CA HIS A 163 -4.50 -6.92 -5.45
C HIS A 163 -5.07 -7.49 -6.76
N GLU A 164 -6.09 -8.34 -6.70
CA GLU A 164 -6.65 -8.94 -7.91
C GLU A 164 -7.38 -7.92 -8.79
N PHE A 165 -8.06 -6.93 -8.20
CA PHE A 165 -8.66 -5.86 -8.99
C PHE A 165 -7.62 -4.93 -9.61
N SER A 166 -6.43 -4.83 -9.02
CA SER A 166 -5.30 -4.13 -9.66
C SER A 166 -4.82 -4.90 -10.89
N HIS A 167 -4.79 -6.25 -10.84
CA HIS A 167 -4.61 -7.04 -12.07
C HIS A 167 -5.75 -6.84 -13.07
N ALA A 168 -7.00 -6.72 -12.62
CA ALA A 168 -8.12 -6.41 -13.49
C ALA A 168 -8.01 -5.03 -14.15
N MET A 169 -7.26 -4.10 -13.57
CA MET A 169 -6.90 -2.83 -14.23
C MET A 169 -5.76 -2.99 -15.26
N GLY A 170 -5.13 -4.15 -15.36
CA GLY A 170 -4.01 -4.42 -16.26
C GLY A 170 -2.63 -4.28 -15.63
N LEU A 171 -2.55 -4.10 -14.31
CA LEU A 171 -1.28 -4.05 -13.58
C LEU A 171 -0.72 -5.47 -13.41
N LEU A 172 0.59 -5.62 -13.42
CA LEU A 172 1.30 -6.88 -13.15
C LEU A 172 1.86 -6.87 -11.73
N HIS A 173 2.50 -7.95 -11.32
CA HIS A 173 3.18 -7.98 -10.03
C HIS A 173 4.32 -6.94 -9.97
N GLU A 174 4.64 -6.49 -8.74
CA GLU A 174 5.74 -5.59 -8.43
C GLU A 174 6.73 -6.29 -7.50
N ASN A 175 8.05 -6.17 -7.74
CA ASN A 175 9.09 -6.79 -6.90
C ASN A 175 10.21 -5.87 -6.43
N ARG A 176 10.12 -4.57 -6.68
CA ARG A 176 11.15 -3.56 -6.39
C ARG A 176 10.75 -2.64 -5.24
N TRP A 177 9.45 -2.45 -5.01
CA TRP A 177 8.93 -1.46 -4.08
C TRP A 177 7.92 -2.06 -3.12
N TYR A 178 7.60 -1.34 -2.06
CA TYR A 178 6.47 -1.66 -1.20
C TYR A 178 5.19 -1.37 -1.98
N SER A 179 4.43 -2.40 -2.34
CA SER A 179 3.33 -2.29 -3.31
C SER A 179 2.26 -3.34 -3.04
N ILE A 180 1.00 -3.01 -3.31
CA ILE A 180 -0.10 -3.97 -3.24
C ILE A 180 0.11 -5.13 -4.20
N MET A 181 0.84 -4.89 -5.30
CA MET A 181 1.16 -5.89 -6.33
C MET A 181 2.34 -6.81 -5.97
N GLY A 182 2.86 -6.69 -4.75
CA GLY A 182 3.68 -7.70 -4.10
C GLY A 182 2.88 -8.59 -3.14
N GLN A 183 3.41 -8.80 -1.94
CA GLN A 183 2.72 -9.47 -0.84
C GLN A 183 1.64 -8.57 -0.24
N ASP A 184 0.48 -8.58 -0.86
CA ASP A 184 -0.74 -7.84 -0.53
C ASP A 184 -1.11 -7.82 0.96
N TRP A 185 -0.99 -8.95 1.70
CA TRP A 185 -1.43 -9.03 3.09
C TRP A 185 -0.62 -8.15 4.05
N THR A 186 0.54 -7.63 3.62
CA THR A 186 1.38 -6.67 4.36
C THR A 186 1.40 -5.28 3.75
N HIS A 187 0.70 -5.06 2.64
CA HIS A 187 0.51 -3.74 2.08
C HIS A 187 -0.75 -3.11 2.68
N ILE A 188 -0.58 -2.51 3.87
CA ILE A 188 -1.70 -2.11 4.73
C ILE A 188 -1.34 -0.90 5.59
N HIS A 189 -2.29 0.00 5.83
CA HIS A 189 -2.15 1.09 6.80
C HIS A 189 -2.66 0.66 8.17
N ALA A 190 -2.05 1.19 9.23
CA ALA A 190 -2.51 1.01 10.61
C ALA A 190 -2.26 2.25 11.47
N ASN A 191 -3.34 2.73 12.10
CA ASN A 191 -3.35 3.74 13.16
C ASN A 191 -4.56 3.46 14.06
N GLY A 192 -4.34 2.87 15.23
CA GLY A 192 -5.36 2.30 16.10
C GLY A 192 -5.50 0.78 15.97
N ASP A 193 -6.66 0.27 16.36
CA ASP A 193 -6.97 -1.18 16.43
C ASP A 193 -7.37 -1.80 15.08
N THR A 194 -7.64 -0.96 14.08
CA THR A 194 -8.05 -1.39 12.74
C THR A 194 -6.99 -1.01 11.71
N ALA A 195 -6.88 -1.87 10.71
CA ALA A 195 -6.04 -1.65 9.55
C ALA A 195 -6.91 -1.22 8.35
N ARG A 196 -6.27 -0.71 7.29
CA ARG A 196 -6.96 -0.21 6.10
C ARG A 196 -6.26 -0.71 4.83
N SER A 197 -7.03 -1.38 3.97
CA SER A 197 -6.66 -1.75 2.60
C SER A 197 -6.65 -0.53 1.66
N TYR A 198 -5.77 -0.55 0.66
CA TYR A 198 -5.59 0.54 -0.31
C TYR A 198 -4.73 0.07 -1.51
N LEU A 199 -4.83 0.79 -2.63
CA LEU A 199 -4.07 0.51 -3.86
C LEU A 199 -2.57 0.78 -3.71
N GLY A 200 -2.21 1.82 -2.95
CA GLY A 200 -0.82 2.24 -2.77
C GLY A 200 -0.28 3.07 -3.92
N GLU A 201 0.87 3.68 -3.69
CA GLU A 201 1.37 4.69 -4.62
C GLU A 201 1.85 4.07 -5.95
N ASP A 202 2.52 2.93 -5.88
CA ASP A 202 3.00 2.23 -7.07
C ASP A 202 1.83 1.77 -7.97
N GLY A 203 0.74 1.28 -7.37
CA GLY A 203 -0.49 0.92 -8.09
C GLY A 203 -1.23 2.13 -8.66
N ALA A 204 -1.30 3.24 -7.89
CA ALA A 204 -1.89 4.50 -8.34
C ALA A 204 -1.14 5.08 -9.55
N GLU A 205 0.20 5.07 -9.54
CA GLU A 205 0.98 5.51 -10.70
C GLU A 205 0.79 4.60 -11.92
N GLY A 206 0.83 3.28 -11.75
CA GLY A 206 0.53 2.35 -12.85
C GLY A 206 -0.84 2.62 -13.48
N SER A 207 -1.84 2.88 -12.64
CA SER A 207 -3.20 3.21 -13.07
C SER A 207 -3.24 4.53 -13.85
N VAL A 208 -2.53 5.57 -13.41
CA VAL A 208 -2.41 6.84 -14.14
C VAL A 208 -1.68 6.64 -15.48
N ILE A 209 -0.65 5.81 -15.55
CA ILE A 209 0.07 5.53 -16.80
C ILE A 209 -0.82 4.82 -17.83
N LEU A 210 -1.72 3.94 -17.37
CA LEU A 210 -2.68 3.25 -18.23
C LEU A 210 -3.85 4.15 -18.65
N TYR A 211 -4.45 4.88 -17.72
CA TYR A 211 -5.76 5.51 -17.93
C TYR A 211 -5.74 7.05 -17.92
N GLY A 212 -4.58 7.65 -17.67
CA GLY A 212 -4.41 9.08 -17.47
C GLY A 212 -4.93 9.52 -16.10
N ALA A 213 -4.43 10.68 -15.62
CA ALA A 213 -4.90 11.26 -14.37
C ALA A 213 -6.27 11.90 -14.51
N GLN A 214 -7.08 11.84 -13.46
CA GLN A 214 -8.37 12.51 -13.40
C GLN A 214 -8.26 14.04 -13.45
N ALA A 215 -9.31 14.70 -13.94
CA ALA A 215 -9.34 16.15 -14.08
C ALA A 215 -9.40 16.89 -12.73
N GLY A 216 -10.04 16.28 -11.72
CA GLY A 216 -10.17 16.84 -10.38
C GLY A 216 -8.85 16.94 -9.62
N ALA A 217 -8.89 17.67 -8.51
CA ALA A 217 -7.87 17.57 -7.47
C ALA A 217 -8.11 16.28 -6.69
N MET A 218 -7.08 15.44 -6.60
CA MET A 218 -7.06 14.26 -5.74
C MET A 218 -5.67 14.17 -5.16
N GLU A 219 -5.57 14.55 -3.89
CA GLU A 219 -4.35 14.45 -3.13
C GLU A 219 -4.63 13.47 -1.99
N ASP A 220 -3.68 12.58 -1.72
CA ASP A 220 -3.78 11.58 -0.66
C ASP A 220 -2.37 11.16 -0.28
N LEU A 221 -1.93 11.58 0.89
CA LEU A 221 -0.67 11.18 1.49
C LEU A 221 -0.95 10.15 2.57
N SER A 222 -0.01 9.26 2.79
CA SER A 222 -0.17 8.28 3.86
C SER A 222 1.14 7.90 4.52
N LEU A 223 1.01 7.36 5.73
CA LEU A 223 2.10 6.72 6.45
C LEU A 223 1.73 5.27 6.75
N THR A 224 2.72 4.39 6.63
CA THR A 224 2.62 3.00 7.08
C THR A 224 3.83 2.61 7.93
N ASN A 225 3.59 1.65 8.82
CA ASN A 225 4.59 0.97 9.62
C ASN A 225 5.12 -0.31 8.95
N PHE A 226 4.97 -0.44 7.62
CA PHE A 226 5.62 -1.45 6.80
C PHE A 226 6.59 -0.81 5.79
N LYS A 227 7.53 -1.61 5.28
CA LYS A 227 8.48 -1.24 4.24
C LYS A 227 8.83 -2.43 3.37
N TYR A 228 9.41 -2.15 2.20
CA TYR A 228 10.04 -3.15 1.35
C TYR A 228 11.16 -3.89 2.09
N LEU A 229 11.20 -5.22 1.95
CA LEU A 229 12.27 -6.08 2.46
C LEU A 229 13.10 -6.66 1.32
N GLY A 230 12.45 -7.13 0.26
CA GLY A 230 13.08 -7.85 -0.83
C GLY A 230 12.03 -8.38 -1.80
N LYS A 231 12.30 -9.53 -2.41
CA LYS A 231 11.36 -10.17 -3.35
C LYS A 231 11.34 -11.68 -3.23
N ASP A 232 10.21 -12.25 -3.61
CA ASP A 232 10.02 -13.68 -3.84
C ASP A 232 9.38 -13.85 -5.23
N GLY A 233 10.19 -14.32 -6.19
CA GLY A 233 9.81 -14.34 -7.60
C GLY A 233 9.43 -12.95 -8.14
N GLU A 234 8.18 -12.82 -8.56
CA GLU A 234 7.60 -11.60 -9.11
C GLU A 234 7.00 -10.66 -8.05
N TYR A 235 6.96 -11.07 -6.77
CA TYR A 235 6.34 -10.31 -5.70
C TYR A 235 7.38 -9.62 -4.82
N SER A 236 7.12 -8.38 -4.44
CA SER A 236 7.84 -7.68 -3.37
C SER A 236 7.42 -8.27 -2.04
N THR A 237 8.40 -8.50 -1.17
CA THR A 237 8.16 -8.89 0.21
C THR A 237 8.29 -7.67 1.11
N HIS A 238 7.51 -7.64 2.18
CA HIS A 238 7.46 -6.50 3.08
C HIS A 238 7.76 -6.93 4.52
N GLN A 239 8.14 -5.96 5.33
CA GLN A 239 8.36 -6.15 6.77
C GLN A 239 7.94 -4.91 7.55
N PRO A 240 7.68 -5.02 8.86
CA PRO A 240 7.48 -3.85 9.71
C PRO A 240 8.69 -2.90 9.68
N THR A 241 8.44 -1.60 9.69
CA THR A 241 9.47 -0.58 9.90
C THR A 241 10.10 -0.70 11.29
N GLN A 242 11.24 -0.04 11.46
CA GLN A 242 12.10 -0.28 12.61
C GLN A 242 12.45 0.99 13.39
N MET A 243 12.71 0.83 14.68
CA MET A 243 13.28 1.89 15.49
C MET A 243 14.76 1.63 15.74
N PHE A 244 15.59 2.65 15.59
CA PHE A 244 17.04 2.56 15.67
C PHE A 244 17.58 3.41 16.82
N THR A 245 18.75 3.04 17.32
CA THR A 245 19.64 3.93 18.09
C THR A 245 20.08 5.10 17.22
N SER A 246 20.56 6.19 17.84
CA SER A 246 21.19 7.31 17.09
C SER A 246 22.39 6.87 16.24
N GLY A 247 23.05 5.76 16.59
CA GLY A 247 24.14 5.15 15.82
C GLY A 247 23.67 4.23 14.68
N GLY A 248 22.36 4.13 14.41
CA GLY A 248 21.82 3.37 13.27
C GLY A 248 21.65 1.87 13.50
N SER A 249 21.95 1.34 14.69
CA SER A 249 21.62 -0.05 15.05
C SER A 249 20.16 -0.18 15.47
N VAL A 250 19.47 -1.25 15.04
CA VAL A 250 18.07 -1.52 15.44
C VAL A 250 18.00 -1.69 16.96
N LEU A 251 17.02 -1.05 17.61
CA LEU A 251 16.78 -1.19 19.04
C LEU A 251 16.32 -2.61 19.39
N SER A 252 16.61 -3.05 20.62
CA SER A 252 16.05 -4.31 21.12
C SER A 252 14.52 -4.21 21.21
N TRP A 253 13.85 -5.30 20.88
CA TRP A 253 12.38 -5.36 20.85
C TRP A 253 11.91 -6.73 21.32
N PHE A 254 10.61 -6.82 21.59
CA PHE A 254 9.91 -8.08 21.83
C PHE A 254 8.57 -8.07 21.07
N ASN A 255 8.07 -9.25 20.74
CA ASN A 255 6.75 -9.39 20.13
C ASN A 255 5.67 -9.09 21.19
N ASP A 256 4.80 -8.14 20.90
CA ASP A 256 3.67 -7.76 21.74
C ASP A 256 2.41 -7.77 20.88
N ALA A 257 1.57 -8.79 21.04
CA ALA A 257 0.37 -9.00 20.23
C ALA A 257 0.61 -8.89 18.70
N GLY A 258 1.72 -9.44 18.22
CA GLY A 258 2.08 -9.46 16.80
C GLY A 258 2.76 -8.19 16.28
N GLU A 259 2.91 -7.17 17.12
CA GLU A 259 3.68 -5.97 16.82
C GLU A 259 5.07 -6.00 17.49
N ARG A 260 6.07 -5.39 16.87
CA ARG A 260 7.39 -5.22 17.47
C ARG A 260 7.35 -4.05 18.46
N ARG A 261 7.46 -4.33 19.76
CA ARG A 261 7.60 -3.29 20.79
C ARG A 261 9.07 -3.06 21.14
N TYR A 262 9.56 -1.87 20.85
CA TYR A 262 10.97 -1.49 21.06
C TYR A 262 11.22 -1.04 22.51
N ARG A 263 12.35 -1.44 23.10
CA ARG A 263 12.78 -0.99 24.43
C ARG A 263 13.55 0.32 24.28
N VAL A 264 13.14 1.33 25.04
CA VAL A 264 13.78 2.66 25.05
C VAL A 264 14.00 3.14 26.47
N ASN A 265 14.96 4.04 26.65
CA ASN A 265 15.20 4.74 27.90
C ASN A 265 14.66 6.17 27.83
N LYS A 266 14.29 6.72 28.98
CA LYS A 266 13.92 8.13 29.13
C LYS A 266 15.07 9.04 28.67
N GLY A 267 14.76 10.06 27.88
CA GLY A 267 15.76 10.97 27.31
C GLY A 267 16.61 10.39 26.17
N GLN A 268 16.35 9.15 25.74
CA GLN A 268 17.14 8.51 24.69
C GLN A 268 16.87 9.14 23.32
N SER A 269 17.93 9.41 22.57
CA SER A 269 17.83 9.70 21.13
C SER A 269 17.64 8.42 20.32
N VAL A 270 16.61 8.40 19.48
CA VAL A 270 16.22 7.28 18.62
C VAL A 270 16.01 7.76 17.18
N GLN A 271 15.98 6.83 16.23
CA GLN A 271 15.51 7.10 14.87
C GLN A 271 14.24 6.29 14.62
N LEU A 272 13.13 6.98 14.36
CA LEU A 272 11.87 6.37 13.94
C LEU A 272 11.87 6.19 12.42
N GLU A 273 11.68 4.97 11.94
CA GLU A 273 11.48 4.69 10.51
C GLU A 273 10.00 4.48 10.21
N LEU A 274 9.51 5.15 9.17
CA LEU A 274 8.19 4.96 8.59
C LEU A 274 8.32 4.99 7.06
N THR A 275 7.32 4.46 6.37
CA THR A 275 7.20 4.61 4.92
C THR A 275 6.06 5.58 4.65
N GLY A 276 6.36 6.64 3.89
CA GLY A 276 5.36 7.55 3.35
C GLY A 276 5.03 7.22 1.91
N GLU A 277 3.77 7.37 1.54
CA GLU A 277 3.27 7.19 0.18
C GLU A 277 2.47 8.42 -0.24
N ASN A 278 2.41 8.67 -1.54
CA ASN A 278 1.60 9.72 -2.12
C ASN A 278 0.62 9.10 -3.11
N ASN A 279 -0.49 8.55 -2.64
CA ASN A 279 -1.52 7.97 -3.51
C ASN A 279 -2.31 9.04 -4.28
N GLY A 280 -1.88 10.31 -4.22
CA GLY A 280 -2.45 11.45 -4.91
C GLY A 280 -1.85 11.73 -6.28
N LYS A 281 -2.32 12.82 -6.89
CA LYS A 281 -2.02 13.20 -8.26
C LYS A 281 -0.75 14.00 -8.41
N THR A 282 -0.31 14.75 -7.40
CA THR A 282 0.87 15.62 -7.51
C THR A 282 1.85 15.44 -6.36
N SER A 283 3.14 15.66 -6.61
CA SER A 283 4.16 15.58 -5.57
C SER A 283 3.94 16.68 -4.52
N GLN A 284 3.89 16.31 -3.25
CA GLN A 284 3.60 17.24 -2.16
C GLN A 284 4.80 17.43 -1.24
N THR A 285 4.95 18.64 -0.72
CA THR A 285 5.86 18.94 0.39
C THR A 285 5.04 19.50 1.54
N VAL A 286 4.87 18.70 2.59
CA VAL A 286 3.99 19.00 3.73
C VAL A 286 4.76 18.97 5.03
N LYS A 287 4.16 19.56 6.07
CA LYS A 287 4.71 19.46 7.42
C LYS A 287 4.40 18.08 7.99
N ILE A 288 5.30 17.58 8.81
CA ILE A 288 5.12 16.33 9.56
C ILE A 288 5.35 16.62 11.05
N ALA A 289 4.51 16.05 11.91
CA ALA A 289 4.66 16.13 13.35
C ALA A 289 4.81 14.73 13.95
N TYR A 290 5.64 14.62 14.97
CA TYR A 290 5.94 13.37 15.66
C TYR A 290 5.42 13.43 17.09
N TYR A 291 4.81 12.33 17.52
CA TYR A 291 4.08 12.25 18.78
C TYR A 291 4.51 11.04 19.59
N VAL A 292 4.37 11.15 20.92
CA VAL A 292 4.28 10.00 21.80
C VAL A 292 2.86 9.92 22.37
N SER A 293 2.23 8.76 22.18
CA SER A 293 0.86 8.47 22.60
C SER A 293 0.80 7.41 23.70
N THR A 294 -0.25 7.48 24.51
CA THR A 294 -0.61 6.50 25.54
C THR A 294 -1.47 5.35 25.00
N ASN A 295 -1.86 5.40 23.73
CA ASN A 295 -2.55 4.33 23.03
C ASN A 295 -1.99 4.19 21.60
N ASN A 296 -2.56 3.27 20.82
CA ASN A 296 -2.12 2.98 19.46
C ASN A 296 -2.75 3.89 18.39
N LEU A 297 -3.48 4.94 18.75
CA LEU A 297 -4.08 5.90 17.83
C LEU A 297 -3.31 7.22 17.90
N ILE A 298 -2.41 7.44 16.94
CA ILE A 298 -1.70 8.72 16.83
C ILE A 298 -2.65 9.80 16.33
N SER A 299 -2.72 10.89 17.09
CA SER A 299 -3.56 12.05 16.85
C SER A 299 -2.86 13.33 17.29
N THR A 300 -3.37 14.48 16.87
CA THR A 300 -2.85 15.80 17.28
C THR A 300 -3.09 16.12 18.75
N ALA A 301 -3.87 15.30 19.48
CA ALA A 301 -4.07 15.40 20.92
C ALA A 301 -2.94 14.75 21.73
N ASP A 302 -2.09 13.95 21.08
CA ASP A 302 -0.93 13.33 21.72
C ASP A 302 0.18 14.32 22.02
N ARG A 303 1.17 13.90 22.80
CA ARG A 303 2.31 14.76 23.14
C ARG A 303 3.22 14.91 21.94
N LEU A 304 3.30 16.13 21.40
CA LEU A 304 4.26 16.52 20.37
C LEU A 304 5.71 16.38 20.90
N ILE A 305 6.56 15.69 20.13
CA ILE A 305 7.98 15.49 20.45
C ILE A 305 8.94 15.94 19.33
N GLY A 306 8.41 16.34 18.17
CA GLY A 306 9.20 16.91 17.08
C GLY A 306 8.33 17.31 15.90
N THR A 307 8.88 18.13 15.01
CA THR A 307 8.27 18.50 13.74
C THR A 307 9.32 18.52 12.64
N GLY A 308 8.87 18.51 11.39
CA GLY A 308 9.71 18.62 10.22
C GLY A 308 8.90 18.88 8.96
N THR A 309 9.54 18.63 7.83
CA THR A 309 8.93 18.70 6.50
C THR A 309 9.32 17.45 5.74
N VAL A 310 8.39 16.91 4.96
CA VAL A 310 8.63 15.74 4.10
C VAL A 310 8.11 16.04 2.70
N THR A 311 8.86 15.61 1.70
CA THR A 311 8.42 15.61 0.30
C THR A 311 8.06 14.18 -0.08
N LEU A 312 6.80 13.97 -0.44
CA LEU A 312 6.31 12.69 -0.95
C LEU A 312 6.04 12.86 -2.44
N SER A 313 6.97 12.36 -3.23
CA SER A 313 6.89 12.36 -4.69
C SER A 313 6.04 11.22 -5.20
N ARG A 314 5.67 11.30 -6.49
CA ARG A 314 5.01 10.19 -7.17
C ARG A 314 6.00 9.11 -7.63
N ASN A 315 5.47 7.94 -7.97
CA ASN A 315 6.07 6.76 -8.59
C ASN A 315 6.74 5.78 -7.61
N GLN A 316 7.12 6.20 -6.41
CA GLN A 316 7.74 5.31 -5.44
C GLN A 316 7.40 5.67 -3.99
N PRO A 317 7.17 4.67 -3.12
CA PRO A 317 7.14 4.87 -1.69
C PRO A 317 8.46 5.45 -1.16
N ALA A 318 8.38 6.24 -0.09
CA ALA A 318 9.53 6.85 0.57
C ALA A 318 9.68 6.31 2.00
N THR A 319 10.63 5.41 2.22
CA THR A 319 11.01 5.00 3.58
C THR A 319 12.08 5.95 4.13
N PHE A 320 11.80 6.60 5.26
CA PHE A 320 12.69 7.59 5.86
C PHE A 320 12.85 7.39 7.36
N LYS A 321 13.94 7.91 7.91
CA LYS A 321 14.25 7.88 9.35
C LYS A 321 14.27 9.27 9.94
N SER A 322 13.66 9.41 11.11
CA SER A 322 13.51 10.70 11.80
C SER A 322 14.15 10.63 13.18
N ASN A 323 15.10 11.52 13.45
CA ASN A 323 15.78 11.59 14.74
C ASN A 323 14.86 12.24 15.79
N LEU A 324 14.58 11.53 16.87
CA LEU A 324 13.68 11.96 17.94
C LEU A 324 14.33 11.73 19.32
N VAL A 325 13.85 12.46 20.32
CA VAL A 325 14.24 12.24 21.73
C VAL A 325 13.02 11.75 22.49
N ILE A 326 13.13 10.56 23.10
CA ILE A 326 12.10 10.03 23.99
C ILE A 326 12.01 10.93 25.23
N PRO A 327 10.84 11.49 25.60
CA PRO A 327 10.75 12.39 26.73
C PRO A 327 11.26 11.77 28.04
N ALA A 328 11.99 12.58 28.82
CA ALA A 328 12.67 12.11 30.02
C ALA A 328 11.73 11.86 31.21
N ASP A 329 10.51 12.38 31.13
CA ASP A 329 9.46 12.36 32.15
C ASP A 329 8.39 11.28 31.89
N LEU A 330 8.57 10.42 30.88
CA LEU A 330 7.68 9.26 30.69
C LEU A 330 7.81 8.28 31.85
N THR A 331 6.72 7.56 32.13
CA THR A 331 6.68 6.57 33.21
C THR A 331 7.49 5.32 32.81
N SER A 332 8.46 4.96 33.65
CA SER A 332 9.23 3.72 33.49
C SER A 332 8.33 2.51 33.68
N GLY A 333 8.54 1.46 32.89
CA GLY A 333 7.67 0.28 32.88
C GLY A 333 6.30 0.52 32.24
N THR A 334 6.14 1.52 31.37
CA THR A 334 4.88 1.80 30.67
C THR A 334 5.03 1.63 29.15
N ASN A 335 3.96 1.15 28.53
CA ASN A 335 3.83 1.04 27.07
C ASN A 335 3.38 2.39 26.51
N TYR A 336 4.05 2.84 25.45
CA TYR A 336 3.67 4.00 24.66
C TYR A 336 3.76 3.66 23.18
N TRP A 337 3.34 4.58 22.33
CA TRP A 337 3.47 4.50 20.88
C TRP A 337 4.11 5.77 20.37
N VAL A 338 5.11 5.63 19.50
CA VAL A 338 5.80 6.76 18.88
C VAL A 338 5.47 6.72 17.40
N GLY A 339 4.90 7.80 16.90
CA GLY A 339 4.44 7.87 15.53
C GLY A 339 4.47 9.27 14.96
N ALA A 340 3.91 9.41 13.78
CA ALA A 340 3.88 10.68 13.06
C ALA A 340 2.54 10.88 12.35
N ILE A 341 2.26 12.14 12.01
CA ILE A 341 1.15 12.54 11.15
C ILE A 341 1.75 13.44 10.05
N VAL A 342 1.62 13.05 8.79
CA VAL A 342 1.90 13.94 7.65
C VAL A 342 0.73 14.89 7.43
N ASP A 343 1.03 16.11 6.97
CA ASP A 343 0.06 17.19 6.85
C ASP A 343 -0.74 17.42 8.15
N TYR A 344 -0.05 17.41 9.30
CA TYR A 344 -0.71 17.48 10.61
C TYR A 344 -1.48 18.79 10.85
N ASP A 345 -1.20 19.85 10.08
CA ASP A 345 -1.92 21.12 10.08
C ASP A 345 -3.05 21.18 9.05
N ASN A 346 -3.33 20.07 8.36
CA ASN A 346 -4.41 19.89 7.39
C ASN A 346 -4.39 21.00 6.31
N ALA A 347 -3.19 21.29 5.78
CA ALA A 347 -2.99 22.31 4.77
C ALA A 347 -3.34 21.80 3.37
N LEU A 348 -3.25 20.47 3.16
CA LEU A 348 -3.65 19.79 1.94
C LEU A 348 -5.10 19.32 2.07
N THR A 349 -5.89 19.53 1.00
CA THR A 349 -7.22 18.92 0.94
C THR A 349 -7.09 17.52 0.39
N GLU A 350 -7.18 16.53 1.27
CA GLU A 350 -6.99 15.13 0.92
C GLU A 350 -8.30 14.36 0.80
N THR A 351 -8.32 13.35 -0.09
CA THR A 351 -9.47 12.45 -0.22
C THR A 351 -9.61 11.55 1.00
N VAL A 352 -8.48 11.15 1.59
CA VAL A 352 -8.43 10.41 2.85
C VAL A 352 -7.36 11.05 3.71
N SER A 353 -7.72 11.53 4.90
CA SER A 353 -6.73 12.08 5.87
C SER A 353 -6.47 11.14 7.05
N THR A 354 -7.24 10.05 7.13
CA THR A 354 -7.17 9.07 8.24
C THR A 354 -5.98 8.11 8.12
N ASN A 355 -5.36 8.01 6.95
CA ASN A 355 -4.17 7.24 6.59
C ASN A 355 -2.87 8.05 6.74
N ASN A 356 -2.93 9.33 7.07
CA ASN A 356 -1.76 10.20 7.26
C ASN A 356 -0.89 9.84 8.47
N ALA A 357 -1.36 8.92 9.32
CA ALA A 357 -0.74 8.63 10.60
C ALA A 357 -0.37 7.15 10.71
N SER A 358 0.78 6.89 11.32
CA SER A 358 1.20 5.54 11.73
C SER A 358 2.25 5.62 12.84
N TYR A 359 2.62 4.46 13.41
CA TYR A 359 3.43 4.40 14.62
C TYR A 359 4.26 3.12 14.75
N LEU A 360 5.19 3.15 15.71
CA LEU A 360 5.81 1.97 16.31
C LEU A 360 5.59 1.91 17.83
N PRO A 361 5.22 0.76 18.41
CA PRO A 361 5.10 0.60 19.86
C PRO A 361 6.46 0.65 20.57
N ILE A 362 6.49 1.28 21.76
CA ILE A 362 7.67 1.30 22.64
C ILE A 362 7.33 0.84 24.07
N ARG A 363 8.35 0.40 24.80
CA ARG A 363 8.36 0.18 26.25
C ARG A 363 9.45 1.07 26.85
N VAL A 364 9.06 1.98 27.73
CA VAL A 364 10.01 2.84 28.45
C VAL A 364 10.55 2.06 29.65
N ASN A 365 11.88 1.96 29.78
CA ASN A 365 12.54 1.29 30.90
C ASN A 365 12.67 2.17 32.15
#